data_AF-A0A0G0BKS6-F1
#
_entry.id   AF-A0A0G0BKS6-F1
#
_cell.length_a   1.000
_cell.length_b   1.000
_cell.length_c   1.000
_cell.angle_alpha   90.00
_cell.angle_beta   90.00
_cell.angle_gamma   90.00
#
_symmetry.space_group_name_H-M   'P 1'
#
loop_
_entity.id
_entity.type
_entity.pdbx_description
1 polymer ?
#
loop_
_entity_poly.entity_id
_entity_poly.type
_entity_poly.pdbx_seq_one_letter_code
_entity_poly.pdbx_strand_id
1 'polypeptide(L)'
;MAIPASIVLFFVYDLINIEALIVVILTSLFIGGILEIWAVKQGRGDKFYIWEYSNKTTLGKKILGVAVEDLILFLILTPIFCIAMWEFVKKYVVTGNIPLKIVLPTGLIFIFITYFFVYRITNKNKK
;
A
#
# COMPACT_ATOMS: atom_id res chain seq x y z
N MET A 1 5.47 -2.01 -2.82
CA MET A 1 4.62 -2.65 -1.79
C MET A 1 4.28 -4.11 -2.07
N ALA A 2 4.25 -4.55 -3.34
CA ALA A 2 3.85 -5.91 -3.70
C ALA A 2 4.67 -7.02 -2.99
N ILE A 3 6.01 -6.93 -2.97
CA ILE A 3 6.86 -7.98 -2.39
C ILE A 3 6.61 -8.17 -0.87
N PRO A 4 6.69 -7.13 -0.02
CA PRO A 4 6.34 -7.26 1.39
C PRO A 4 4.91 -7.76 1.61
N ALA A 5 3.95 -7.27 0.83
CA ALA A 5 2.55 -7.69 0.93
C ALA A 5 2.39 -9.19 0.63
N SER A 6 3.03 -9.70 -0.42
CA SER A 6 2.98 -11.13 -0.77
C SER A 6 3.60 -12.01 0.30
N ILE A 7 4.73 -11.59 0.90
CA ILE A 7 5.38 -12.31 1.99
C ILE A 7 4.44 -12.40 3.20
N VAL A 8 3.81 -11.29 3.59
CA VAL A 8 2.88 -11.26 4.71
C VAL A 8 1.66 -12.14 4.43
N LEU A 9 1.06 -11.98 3.24
CA LEU A 9 -0.11 -12.75 2.80
C LEU A 9 0.15 -14.27 2.85
N PHE A 10 1.35 -14.71 2.43
CA PHE A 10 1.72 -16.13 2.48
C PHE A 10 1.59 -16.76 3.88
N PHE A 11 1.79 -15.99 4.96
CA PHE A 11 1.68 -16.50 6.32
C PHE A 11 0.26 -16.51 6.89
N VAL A 12 -0.68 -15.79 6.27
CA VAL A 12 -2.01 -15.53 6.85
C VAL A 12 -3.16 -15.75 5.89
N TYR A 13 -2.92 -16.16 4.65
CA TYR A 13 -3.97 -16.33 3.63
C TYR A 13 -5.08 -17.28 4.10
N ASP A 14 -4.74 -18.26 4.94
CA ASP A 14 -5.63 -19.23 5.56
C ASP A 14 -6.59 -18.62 6.59
N LEU A 15 -6.23 -17.46 7.14
CA LEU A 15 -6.99 -16.75 8.17
C LEU A 15 -7.90 -15.65 7.60
N ILE A 16 -7.72 -15.30 6.32
CA ILE A 16 -8.46 -14.19 5.70
C ILE A 16 -9.85 -14.65 5.31
N ASN A 17 -10.87 -14.01 5.87
CA ASN A 17 -12.24 -14.14 5.38
C ASN A 17 -12.39 -13.37 4.05
N ILE A 18 -12.48 -14.11 2.95
CA ILE A 18 -12.57 -13.56 1.59
C ILE A 18 -13.84 -12.73 1.39
N GLU A 19 -14.97 -13.15 1.96
CA GLU A 19 -16.24 -12.42 1.84
C GLU A 19 -16.13 -11.04 2.49
N ALA A 20 -15.60 -10.98 3.71
CA ALA A 20 -15.35 -9.72 4.42
C ALA A 20 -14.36 -8.83 3.66
N LEU A 21 -13.28 -9.41 3.10
CA LEU A 21 -12.30 -8.69 2.30
C LEU A 21 -12.93 -8.05 1.05
N ILE A 22 -13.80 -8.79 0.34
CA ILE A 22 -14.51 -8.27 -0.84
C ILE A 22 -15.38 -7.08 -0.45
N VAL A 23 -16.13 -7.16 0.66
CA VAL A 23 -16.96 -6.05 1.14
C VAL A 23 -16.12 -4.81 1.44
N VAL A 24 -14.95 -4.99 2.08
CA VAL A 24 -14.03 -3.88 2.36
C VAL A 24 -13.50 -3.28 1.06
N ILE A 25 -13.05 -4.10 0.10
CA ILE A 25 -12.54 -3.62 -1.20
C ILE A 25 -13.63 -2.83 -1.95
N LEU A 26 -14.86 -3.34 -2.00
CA LEU A 26 -15.97 -2.65 -2.66
C LEU A 26 -16.28 -1.31 -1.98
N THR A 27 -16.26 -1.30 -0.64
CA THR A 27 -16.47 -0.07 0.14
C THR A 27 -15.36 0.95 -0.12
N SER A 28 -14.10 0.51 -0.14
CA SER A 28 -12.94 1.35 -0.47
C SER A 28 -12.99 1.88 -1.89
N LEU A 29 -13.37 1.04 -2.87
CA LEU A 29 -13.55 1.46 -4.25
C LEU A 29 -14.66 2.50 -4.41
N PHE A 30 -15.79 2.31 -3.71
CA PHE A 30 -16.91 3.22 -3.82
C PHE A 30 -16.62 4.56 -3.13
N ILE A 31 -16.27 4.52 -1.83
CA ILE A 31 -16.04 5.74 -1.05
C ILE A 31 -14.74 6.41 -1.50
N GLY A 32 -13.64 5.66 -1.56
CA GLY A 32 -12.35 6.18 -1.99
C GLY A 32 -12.38 6.66 -3.44
N GLY A 33 -13.02 5.93 -4.34
CA GLY A 33 -13.17 6.35 -5.74
C GLY A 33 -13.94 7.65 -5.89
N ILE A 34 -15.02 7.87 -5.13
CA ILE A 34 -15.76 9.14 -5.13
C ILE A 34 -14.86 10.29 -4.65
N LEU A 35 -14.11 10.08 -3.57
CA LEU A 35 -13.19 11.09 -3.03
C LEU A 35 -12.07 11.42 -4.02
N GLU A 36 -11.53 10.42 -4.70
CA GLU A 36 -10.50 10.60 -5.74
C GLU A 36 -11.01 11.39 -6.94
N ILE A 37 -12.19 11.03 -7.45
CA ILE A 37 -12.82 11.77 -8.56
C ILE A 37 -13.10 13.21 -8.15
N TRP A 38 -13.57 13.42 -6.92
CA TRP A 38 -13.82 14.75 -6.39
C TRP A 38 -12.52 15.56 -6.27
N ALA A 39 -11.44 14.96 -5.76
CA ALA A 39 -10.14 15.60 -5.65
C ALA A 39 -9.60 16.03 -7.02
N VAL A 40 -9.62 15.13 -8.02
CA VAL A 40 -9.20 15.44 -9.39
C VAL A 40 -10.01 16.59 -9.99
N LYS A 41 -11.32 16.63 -9.74
CA LYS A 41 -12.21 17.69 -10.26
C LYS A 41 -11.96 19.06 -9.62
N GLN A 42 -11.38 19.13 -8.43
CA GLN A 42 -11.06 20.42 -7.82
C GLN A 42 -9.85 21.12 -8.47
N GLY A 43 -9.08 20.42 -9.32
CA GLY A 43 -8.02 21.02 -10.15
C GLY A 43 -6.89 21.71 -9.37
N ARG A 44 -6.88 21.61 -8.04
CA ARG A 44 -5.79 22.08 -7.20
C ARG A 44 -4.77 20.94 -7.15
N GLY A 45 -3.54 21.23 -7.57
CA GLY A 45 -2.42 20.30 -7.41
C GLY A 45 -2.39 19.85 -5.96
N ASP A 46 -2.64 18.56 -5.76
CA ASP A 46 -3.01 18.03 -4.47
C ASP A 46 -1.75 17.90 -3.61
N LYS A 47 -1.47 18.90 -2.77
CA LYS A 47 -0.28 18.92 -1.88
C LYS A 47 -0.25 17.73 -0.91
N PHE A 48 -1.37 17.02 -0.73
CA PHE A 48 -1.52 15.91 0.19
C PHE A 48 -1.43 14.53 -0.47
N TYR A 49 -1.23 14.46 -1.79
CA TYR A 49 -0.94 13.20 -2.43
C TYR A 49 0.48 12.75 -2.02
N ILE A 50 0.53 11.71 -1.18
CA ILE A 50 1.80 11.10 -0.70
C ILE A 50 2.63 10.57 -1.90
N TRP A 51 1.96 10.30 -3.03
CA TRP A 51 2.56 9.80 -4.26
C TRP A 51 2.10 10.66 -5.45
N GLU A 52 2.74 11.80 -5.70
CA GLU A 52 2.60 12.47 -7.00
C GLU A 52 3.18 11.56 -8.08
N TYR A 53 2.35 10.75 -8.71
CA TYR A 53 2.76 10.00 -9.88
C TYR A 53 2.99 10.97 -11.03
N SER A 54 4.25 11.11 -11.46
CA SER A 54 4.57 11.84 -12.67
C SER A 54 3.82 11.22 -13.85
N ASN A 55 3.20 12.02 -14.73
CA ASN A 55 2.64 11.53 -15.99
C ASN A 55 3.67 10.74 -16.84
N LYS A 56 4.98 10.89 -16.57
CA LYS A 56 6.05 10.12 -17.22
C LYS A 56 6.19 8.69 -16.69
N THR A 57 5.67 8.40 -15.49
CA THR A 57 5.83 7.12 -14.78
C THR A 57 4.53 6.33 -14.62
N THR A 58 3.39 6.92 -14.99
CA THR A 58 2.11 6.20 -15.07
C THR A 58 1.93 5.54 -16.44
N LEU A 59 1.19 4.44 -16.48
CA LEU A 59 0.60 3.75 -17.62
C LEU A 59 -0.27 4.68 -18.50
N GLY A 60 -0.48 5.93 -18.09
CA GLY A 60 -1.15 6.97 -18.88
C GLY A 60 -2.67 6.78 -19.04
N LYS A 61 -3.25 5.76 -18.40
CA LYS A 61 -4.69 5.48 -18.48
C LYS A 61 -5.41 6.11 -17.29
N LYS A 62 -6.51 6.83 -17.58
CA LYS A 62 -7.33 7.50 -16.57
C LYS A 62 -8.79 7.08 -16.72
N ILE A 63 -9.46 6.85 -15.59
CA ILE A 63 -10.91 6.62 -15.51
C ILE A 63 -11.49 7.78 -14.70
N LEU A 64 -12.44 8.52 -15.30
CA LEU A 64 -13.08 9.68 -14.66
C LEU A 64 -12.07 10.74 -14.14
N GLY A 65 -10.92 10.85 -14.80
CA GLY A 65 -9.82 11.75 -14.44
C GLY A 65 -8.80 11.18 -13.46
N VAL A 66 -9.11 10.08 -12.77
CA VAL A 66 -8.24 9.38 -11.81
C VAL A 66 -7.34 8.38 -12.54
N ALA A 67 -6.07 8.24 -12.16
CA ALA A 67 -5.20 7.24 -12.75
C ALA A 67 -5.65 5.83 -12.38
N VAL A 68 -5.57 4.90 -13.33
CA VAL A 68 -5.97 3.50 -13.08
C VAL A 68 -5.12 2.86 -11.99
N GLU A 69 -3.85 3.27 -11.89
CA GLU A 69 -2.92 2.83 -10.87
C GLU A 69 -3.38 3.22 -9.47
N ASP A 70 -3.95 4.41 -9.28
CA ASP A 70 -4.45 4.81 -7.98
C ASP A 70 -5.65 3.95 -7.59
N LEU A 71 -6.57 3.68 -8.52
CA LEU A 71 -7.70 2.81 -8.27
C LEU A 71 -7.27 1.38 -7.89
N ILE A 72 -6.28 0.81 -8.58
CA ILE A 72 -5.86 -0.58 -8.34
C ILE A 72 -4.88 -0.68 -7.18
N LEU A 73 -3.78 0.07 -7.23
CA LEU A 73 -2.72 -0.01 -6.23
C LEU A 73 -3.16 0.57 -4.89
N PHE A 74 -3.98 1.63 -4.90
CA PHE A 74 -4.41 2.25 -3.65
C PHE A 74 -5.71 1.65 -3.14
N LEU A 75 -6.80 1.66 -3.92
CA LEU A 75 -8.10 1.27 -3.40
C LEU A 75 -8.32 -0.24 -3.29
N ILE A 76 -7.58 -1.06 -4.06
CA ILE A 76 -7.71 -2.53 -4.00
C ILE A 76 -6.58 -3.16 -3.19
N LEU A 77 -5.31 -2.84 -3.51
CA LEU A 77 -4.19 -3.51 -2.85
C LEU A 77 -3.97 -3.03 -1.41
N THR A 78 -4.32 -1.79 -1.06
CA THR A 78 -4.13 -1.29 0.31
C THR A 78 -5.02 -2.01 1.31
N PRO A 79 -6.34 -2.19 1.08
CA PRO A 79 -7.16 -3.00 1.99
C PRO A 79 -6.66 -4.43 2.17
N ILE A 80 -6.22 -5.09 1.09
CA ILE A 80 -5.64 -6.44 1.14
C ILE A 80 -4.42 -6.44 2.05
N PHE A 81 -3.51 -5.49 1.85
CA PHE A 81 -2.32 -5.37 2.68
C PHE A 81 -2.64 -5.08 4.14
N CYS A 82 -3.56 -4.15 4.42
CA CYS A 82 -3.95 -3.80 5.78
C CYS A 82 -4.55 -5.00 6.53
N ILE A 83 -5.45 -5.75 5.90
CA ILE A 83 -6.06 -6.94 6.49
C ILE A 83 -5.02 -8.05 6.69
N ALA A 84 -4.15 -8.28 5.69
CA ALA A 84 -3.06 -9.25 5.82
C ALA A 84 -2.11 -8.89 6.98
N MET A 85 -1.73 -7.62 7.11
CA MET A 85 -0.90 -7.13 8.21
C MET A 85 -1.60 -7.29 9.56
N TRP A 86 -2.90 -7.02 9.63
CA TRP A 86 -3.69 -7.18 10.85
C TRP A 86 -3.70 -8.64 11.32
N GLU A 87 -4.06 -9.57 10.43
CA GLU A 87 -4.07 -11.00 10.75
C GLU A 87 -2.65 -11.51 11.07
N PHE A 88 -1.63 -10.95 10.43
CA PHE A 88 -0.23 -11.29 10.70
C PHE A 88 0.18 -10.90 12.12
N VAL A 89 -0.13 -9.67 12.54
CA VAL A 89 0.16 -9.19 13.90
C VAL A 89 -0.65 -9.99 14.93
N LYS A 90 -1.92 -10.29 14.64
CA LYS A 90 -2.75 -11.12 15.52
C LYS A 90 -2.16 -12.53 15.67
N LYS A 91 -1.80 -13.19 14.58
CA LYS A 91 -1.13 -14.51 14.58
C LYS A 91 0.20 -14.44 15.33
N TYR A 92 0.97 -13.38 15.15
CA TYR A 92 2.22 -13.15 15.88
C TYR A 92 2.01 -13.10 17.40
N VAL A 93 1.05 -12.28 17.86
CA VAL A 93 0.75 -12.10 19.29
C VAL A 93 0.27 -13.41 19.92
N VAL A 94 -0.59 -14.16 19.23
CA VAL A 94 -1.22 -15.37 19.78
C VAL A 94 -0.29 -16.58 19.75
N THR A 95 0.43 -16.79 18.65
CA THR A 95 1.19 -18.04 18.44
C THR A 95 2.64 -17.95 18.92
N GLY A 96 3.19 -16.74 19.08
CA GLY A 96 4.57 -16.54 19.51
C GLY A 96 5.64 -17.16 18.58
N ASN A 97 5.27 -17.50 17.34
CA ASN A 97 6.06 -18.33 16.44
C ASN A 97 7.37 -17.64 16.01
N ILE A 98 8.48 -18.38 16.04
CA ILE A 98 9.85 -17.88 15.82
C ILE A 98 10.04 -17.24 14.43
N PRO A 99 9.51 -17.80 13.32
CA PRO A 99 9.66 -17.19 12.00
C PRO A 99 8.96 -15.82 11.90
N LEU A 100 7.78 -15.68 12.51
CA LEU A 100 7.02 -14.41 12.52
C LEU A 100 7.75 -13.32 13.31
N LYS A 101 8.48 -13.71 14.37
CA LYS A 101 9.33 -12.81 15.19
C LYS A 101 10.48 -12.18 14.41
N ILE A 102 10.98 -12.83 13.38
CA ILE A 102 12.10 -12.32 12.58
C ILE A 102 11.58 -11.39 11.48
N VAL A 103 10.44 -11.70 10.87
CA VAL A 103 9.89 -10.97 9.71
C VAL A 103 9.57 -9.49 10.01
N LEU A 104 8.94 -9.19 11.15
CA LEU A 104 8.61 -7.79 11.52
C LEU A 104 9.84 -6.89 11.71
N PRO A 105 10.82 -7.23 12.58
CA PRO A 105 12.00 -6.40 12.78
C PRO A 105 12.90 -6.35 11.54
N THR A 106 13.03 -7.45 10.78
CA THR A 106 13.76 -7.41 9.50
C THR A 106 13.09 -6.50 8.48
N GLY A 107 11.76 -6.49 8.41
CA GLY A 107 11.00 -5.55 7.58
C GLY A 107 11.24 -4.09 7.95
N LEU A 108 11.24 -3.77 9.26
CA LEU A 108 11.56 -2.42 9.75
C LEU A 108 13.00 -2.01 9.41
N ILE A 109 13.97 -2.89 9.67
CA ILE A 109 15.38 -2.65 9.33
C ILE A 109 15.54 -2.43 7.83
N PHE A 110 14.88 -3.23 7.00
CA PHE A 110 14.90 -3.08 5.55
C PHE A 110 14.35 -1.71 5.12
N ILE A 111 13.23 -1.26 5.68
CA ILE A 111 12.67 0.08 5.39
C ILE A 111 13.69 1.17 5.76
N PHE A 112 14.31 1.11 6.94
CA PHE A 112 15.32 2.07 7.36
C PHE A 112 16.53 2.10 6.43
N ILE A 113 17.04 0.93 6.03
CA ILE A 113 18.16 0.80 5.08
C ILE A 113 17.77 1.42 3.74
N THR A 114 16.60 1.07 3.21
CA THR A 114 16.15 1.56 1.91
C THR A 114 15.97 3.08 1.93
N TYR A 115 15.36 3.61 3.00
CA TYR A 115 15.19 5.05 3.19
C TYR A 115 16.54 5.77 3.30
N PHE A 116 17.48 5.21 4.07
CA PHE A 116 18.83 5.76 4.21
C PHE A 116 19.58 5.80 2.88
N PHE A 117 19.48 4.75 2.07
CA PHE A 117 20.09 4.71 0.73
C PHE A 117 19.50 5.79 -0.19
N VAL A 118 18.17 5.89 -0.26
CA VAL A 118 17.49 6.92 -1.06
C VAL A 118 17.93 8.31 -0.60
N TYR A 119 17.88 8.59 0.70
CA TYR A 119 18.32 9.86 1.27
C TYR A 119 19.75 10.22 0.86
N ARG A 120 20.67 9.25 0.93
CA ARG A 120 22.08 9.46 0.56
C ARG A 120 22.28 9.75 -0.93
N ILE A 121 21.53 9.07 -1.81
CA ILE A 121 21.58 9.29 -3.26
C ILE A 121 21.03 10.67 -3.61
N THR A 122 19.88 11.05 -3.05
CA THR A 122 19.24 12.34 -3.35
C THR A 122 20.06 13.53 -2.85
N ASN A 123 20.73 13.43 -1.69
CA ASN A 123 21.60 14.50 -1.20
C ASN A 123 22.93 14.63 -1.95
N LYS A 124 23.43 13.55 -2.57
CA LYS A 124 24.64 13.61 -3.41
C LYS A 124 24.41 14.39 -4.71
N ASN A 125 23.21 14.35 -5.27
CA ASN A 125 22.87 15.04 -6.52
C ASN A 125 22.48 16.52 -6.36
N LYS A 126 22.47 17.05 -5.12
CA LYS A 126 22.20 18.46 -4.82
C LYS A 126 23.47 19.31 -4.60
N LYS A 127 24.67 18.71 -4.72
CA LYS A 127 25.97 19.40 -4.75
C LYS A 127 26.54 19.32 -6.15
#